data_AF-R6DP52-F1
#
_entry.id   AF-R6DP52-F1
#
_cell.length_a   1.000
_cell.length_b   1.000
_cell.length_c   1.000
_cell.angle_alpha   90.00
_cell.angle_beta   90.00
_cell.angle_gamma   90.00
#
_symmetry.space_group_name_H-M   'P 1'
#
loop_
_entity.id
_entity.type
_entity.pdbx_description
1 polymer ?
#
loop_
_entity_poly.entity_id
_entity_poly.type
_entity_poly.pdbx_seq_one_letter_code
_entity_poly.pdbx_strand_id
1 'polypeptide(L)'
;MIYTVKPGTQTDTRVRLRGKGVPSLRNKQIRGDHYVTLVVEVPEKMTAEQKEALKAFQTVMYGEEKESQETTAHTDLKGKKKGFKRKK
;
A
#
# COMPACT_ATOMS: atom_id res chain seq x y z
N MET A 1 -23.07 8.02 -5.91
CA MET A 1 -22.52 7.92 -7.28
C MET A 1 -21.46 6.83 -7.25
N ILE A 2 -21.50 5.90 -8.20
CA ILE A 2 -20.61 4.75 -8.25
C ILE A 2 -19.73 4.93 -9.49
N TYR A 3 -18.41 4.96 -9.31
CA TYR A 3 -17.45 4.97 -10.41
C TYR A 3 -16.84 3.57 -10.51
N THR A 4 -17.00 2.92 -11.66
CA THR A 4 -16.45 1.58 -11.90
C THR A 4 -15.00 1.70 -12.33
N VAL A 5 -14.09 1.21 -11.49
CA VAL A 5 -12.65 1.10 -11.81
C VAL A 5 -12.47 -0.07 -12.78
N LYS A 6 -11.75 0.16 -13.89
CA LYS A 6 -11.49 -0.88 -14.88
C LYS A 6 -10.41 -1.85 -14.36
N PRO A 7 -10.47 -3.14 -14.70
CA PRO A 7 -9.39 -4.08 -14.37
C PRO A 7 -8.07 -3.59 -15.00
N GLY A 8 -6.96 -3.75 -14.27
CA GLY A 8 -5.64 -3.30 -14.72
C GLY A 8 -5.38 -1.79 -14.60
N THR A 9 -6.29 -1.03 -13.98
CA THR A 9 -6.05 0.40 -13.71
C THR A 9 -4.85 0.56 -12.79
N GLN A 10 -3.86 1.32 -13.24
CA GLN A 10 -2.64 1.58 -12.49
C GLN A 10 -2.83 2.69 -11.46
N THR A 11 -1.94 2.73 -10.47
CA THR A 11 -1.87 3.86 -9.53
C THR A 11 -1.60 5.17 -10.28
N ASP A 12 -2.02 6.29 -9.69
CA ASP A 12 -1.95 7.65 -10.25
C ASP A 12 -2.77 7.89 -11.53
N THR A 13 -3.61 6.92 -11.91
CA THR A 13 -4.54 7.11 -13.02
C THR A 13 -5.53 8.23 -12.70
N ARG A 14 -5.59 9.22 -13.59
CA ARG A 14 -6.51 10.37 -13.47
C ARG A 14 -7.80 10.12 -14.23
N VAL A 15 -8.92 10.27 -13.53
CA VAL A 15 -10.26 10.09 -14.07
C VAL A 15 -11.02 11.40 -14.05
N ARG A 16 -11.67 11.74 -15.17
CA ARG A 16 -12.50 12.94 -15.29
C ARG A 16 -13.98 12.63 -15.02
N LEU A 17 -14.53 13.22 -13.97
CA LEU A 17 -15.96 13.21 -13.66
C LEU A 17 -16.60 14.51 -14.20
N ARG A 18 -17.29 14.38 -15.33
CA ARG A 18 -17.88 15.53 -16.03
C ARG A 18 -18.99 16.19 -15.21
N GLY A 19 -18.95 17.52 -15.09
CA GLY A 19 -20.00 18.31 -14.41
C GLY A 19 -20.06 18.12 -12.88
N LYS A 20 -19.03 17.51 -12.27
CA LYS A 20 -18.94 17.26 -10.82
C LYS A 20 -17.94 18.18 -10.11
N GLY A 21 -17.33 19.09 -10.84
CA GLY A 21 -16.48 20.14 -10.29
C GLY A 21 -17.30 21.25 -9.63
N VAL A 22 -16.60 22.35 -9.35
CA VAL A 22 -17.15 23.53 -8.69
C VAL A 22 -18.18 24.21 -9.61
N PRO A 23 -19.33 24.65 -9.07
CA PRO A 23 -20.28 25.44 -9.85
C PRO A 23 -19.69 26.81 -10.18
N SER A 24 -20.01 27.34 -11.37
CA SER A 24 -19.58 28.69 -11.76
C SER A 24 -20.26 29.74 -10.90
N LEU A 25 -19.50 30.78 -10.50
CA LEU A 25 -20.02 31.90 -9.71
C LEU A 25 -21.14 32.66 -10.42
N ARG A 26 -21.08 32.74 -11.75
CA ARG A 26 -22.04 33.49 -12.58
C ARG A 26 -23.32 32.70 -12.86
N ASN A 27 -23.23 31.37 -12.92
CA ASN A 27 -24.38 30.51 -13.21
C ASN A 27 -24.23 29.18 -12.47
N LYS A 28 -25.11 28.97 -11.48
CA LYS A 28 -25.15 27.75 -10.65
C LYS A 28 -25.45 26.47 -11.45
N GLN A 29 -26.05 26.61 -12.64
CA GLN A 29 -26.35 25.48 -13.52
C GLN A 29 -25.11 24.96 -14.24
N ILE A 30 -24.09 25.80 -14.43
CA ILE A 30 -22.83 25.41 -15.09
C ILE A 30 -21.87 24.89 -14.02
N ARG A 31 -21.41 23.65 -14.20
CA ARG A 31 -20.44 23.03 -13.31
C ARG A 31 -19.19 22.64 -14.08
N GLY A 32 -18.03 22.82 -13.46
CA GLY A 32 -16.77 22.31 -13.98
C GLY A 32 -16.66 20.80 -13.86
N ASP A 33 -15.49 20.27 -14.19
CA ASP A 33 -15.16 18.85 -14.07
C ASP A 33 -14.36 18.60 -12.80
N HIS A 34 -14.50 17.39 -12.23
CA HIS A 34 -13.70 16.92 -11.11
C HIS A 34 -12.73 15.86 -11.61
N TYR A 35 -11.44 16.07 -11.41
CA TYR A 35 -10.41 15.07 -11.67
C TYR A 35 -10.07 14.31 -10.39
N VAL A 36 -10.23 12.99 -10.41
CA VAL A 36 -9.88 12.12 -9.29
C VAL A 36 -8.63 11.34 -9.66
N THR A 37 -7.66 11.27 -8.75
CA THR A 37 -6.49 10.42 -8.88
C THR A 37 -6.73 9.15 -8.07
N LEU A 38 -6.59 8.00 -8.72
CA LEU A 38 -6.71 6.70 -8.07
C LEU A 38 -5.37 6.34 -7.44
N VAL A 39 -5.37 6.04 -6.14
CA VAL A 39 -4.18 5.61 -5.41
C VAL A 39 -4.41 4.19 -4.90
N VAL A 40 -3.48 3.30 -5.20
CA VAL A 40 -3.50 1.93 -4.69
C VAL A 40 -2.76 1.89 -3.37
N GLU A 41 -3.46 1.51 -2.30
CA GLU A 41 -2.88 1.37 -0.97
C GLU A 41 -2.49 -0.09 -0.72
N VAL A 42 -1.25 -0.32 -0.28
CA VAL A 42 -0.76 -1.64 0.09
C VAL A 42 -0.91 -1.80 1.61
N PRO A 43 -1.56 -2.85 2.11
CA PRO A 43 -1.82 -3.00 3.54
C PRO A 43 -0.54 -3.31 4.32
N GLU A 44 -0.38 -2.68 5.49
CA GLU A 44 0.80 -2.85 6.34
C GLU A 44 0.81 -4.18 7.13
N LYS A 45 -0.37 -4.71 7.47
CA LYS A 45 -0.54 -5.90 8.30
C LYS A 45 -1.41 -6.91 7.57
N MET A 46 -0.99 -8.17 7.61
CA MET A 46 -1.66 -9.27 6.92
C MET A 46 -1.75 -10.51 7.79
N THR A 47 -2.86 -11.23 7.65
CA THR A 47 -3.06 -12.57 8.24
C THR A 47 -2.21 -13.62 7.51
N ALA A 48 -2.11 -14.82 8.07
CA ALA A 48 -1.38 -15.93 7.44
C ALA A 48 -1.98 -16.28 6.06
N GLU A 49 -3.30 -16.40 5.98
CA GLU A 49 -4.03 -16.72 4.74
C GLU A 49 -3.80 -15.68 3.63
N GLN A 50 -3.77 -14.39 3.97
CA GLN A 50 -3.50 -13.31 3.00
C GLN A 50 -2.09 -13.41 2.41
N LYS A 51 -1.11 -13.77 3.24
CA LYS A 51 0.28 -13.96 2.80
C LYS A 51 0.42 -15.18 1.89
N GLU A 52 -0.26 -16.27 2.20
CA GLU A 52 -0.27 -17.47 1.36
C GLU A 52 -0.88 -17.20 -0.01
N ALA A 53 -1.99 -16.47 -0.07
CA ALA A 53 -2.60 -16.06 -1.35
C ALA A 53 -1.65 -15.19 -2.20
N LEU A 54 -0.90 -14.28 -1.58
CA LEU A 54 0.10 -13.47 -2.29
C LEU A 54 1.29 -14.31 -2.79
N LYS A 55 1.75 -15.30 -2.02
CA LYS A 55 2.80 -16.23 -2.48
C LYS A 55 2.35 -17.02 -3.71
N ALA A 56 1.13 -17.56 -3.67
CA ALA A 56 0.56 -18.26 -4.82
C ALA A 56 0.44 -17.34 -6.05
N PHE A 57 0.00 -16.09 -5.85
CA PHE A 57 -0.03 -15.09 -6.91
C PHE A 57 1.36 -14.79 -7.50
N GLN A 58 2.38 -14.65 -6.65
CA GLN A 58 3.77 -14.44 -7.07
C GLN A 58 4.27 -15.61 -7.93
N THR A 59 4.05 -16.86 -7.51
CA THR A 59 4.47 -18.05 -8.27
C THR A 59 3.85 -18.09 -9.66
N VAL A 60 2.58 -17.72 -9.80
CA VAL A 60 1.90 -17.69 -11.11
C VAL A 60 2.41 -16.54 -11.99
N MET A 61 2.77 -15.39 -11.39
CA MET A 61 3.22 -14.21 -12.15
C MET A 61 4.67 -14.32 -12.63
N TYR A 62 5.58 -14.78 -11.78
CA TYR A 62 7.02 -14.74 -12.05
C TYR A 62 7.69 -16.13 -12.13
N GLY A 63 6.92 -17.22 -11.92
CA GLY A 63 7.46 -18.58 -11.83
C GLY A 63 8.03 -18.89 -10.44
N GLU A 64 8.71 -20.02 -10.31
CA GLU A 64 9.40 -20.37 -9.05
C GLU A 64 10.74 -19.62 -8.95
N GLU A 65 10.72 -18.49 -8.24
CA GLU A 65 11.96 -17.90 -7.75
C GLU A 65 12.45 -18.70 -6.54
N LYS A 66 13.70 -19.18 -6.62
CA LYS A 66 14.36 -19.83 -5.50
C LYS A 66 14.61 -18.78 -4.42
N GLU A 67 14.01 -18.97 -3.26
CA GLU A 67 14.20 -18.13 -2.08
C GLU A 67 15.71 -18.00 -1.78
N SER A 68 16.30 -16.85 -2.13
CA SER A 68 17.61 -16.47 -1.64
C SER A 68 17.45 -16.19 -0.15
N GLN A 69 18.01 -17.10 0.65
CA GLN A 69 18.08 -16.97 2.10
C GLN A 69 18.75 -15.65 2.46
N GLU A 70 17.99 -14.65 2.90
CA GLU A 70 18.57 -13.55 3.65
C GLU A 70 18.66 -13.94 5.12
N THR A 71 19.92 -14.14 5.48
CA THR A 71 20.48 -14.35 6.80
C THR A 71 20.28 -13.16 7.73
N THR A 72 19.86 -13.49 8.95
CA THR A 72 20.32 -12.95 10.24
C THR A 72 20.01 -11.51 10.66
N ALA A 73 19.49 -11.46 11.91
CA ALA A 73 19.84 -10.55 13.00
C ALA A 73 18.93 -9.32 13.24
N HIS A 74 17.75 -9.57 13.80
CA HIS A 74 17.23 -8.67 14.83
C HIS A 74 17.88 -9.04 16.18
N THR A 75 18.99 -8.38 16.53
CA THR A 75 19.58 -8.48 17.87
C THR A 75 18.67 -7.78 18.89
N ASP A 76 18.04 -8.56 19.77
CA ASP A 76 17.37 -8.07 20.97
C ASP A 76 18.36 -7.39 21.93
N LEU A 77 18.51 -6.06 21.83
CA LEU A 77 19.17 -5.25 22.84
C LEU A 77 18.23 -5.00 24.02
N LYS A 78 17.97 -6.01 24.86
CA LYS A 78 17.37 -5.78 26.18
C LYS A 78 17.68 -6.89 27.19
N GLY A 79 18.83 -6.79 27.85
CA GLY A 79 19.07 -7.60 29.05
C GLY A 79 20.44 -7.41 29.71
N LYS A 80 20.42 -6.98 30.99
CA LYS A 80 21.48 -7.08 32.02
C LYS A 80 22.57 -5.99 32.04
N LYS A 81 22.23 -4.79 32.55
CA LYS A 81 23.13 -4.10 33.49
C LYS A 81 23.05 -4.84 34.83
N LYS A 82 23.87 -5.89 35.01
CA LYS A 82 24.17 -6.47 36.33
C LYS A 82 25.57 -6.01 36.76
N GLY A 83 25.65 -5.57 38.01
CA GLY A 83 26.73 -4.73 38.53
C GLY A 83 28.12 -5.36 38.51
N PHE A 84 29.11 -4.49 38.30
CA PHE A 84 30.50 -4.78 38.56
C PHE A 84 30.95 -3.97 39.79
N LYS A 85 30.91 -4.62 40.96
CA LYS A 85 31.81 -4.28 42.09
C LYS A 85 33.08 -5.10 41.89
N ARG A 86 34.25 -4.46 42.01
CA ARG A 86 35.58 -4.99 42.39
C ARG A 86 36.49 -3.76 42.50
N LYS A 87 36.82 -3.21 43.68
CA LYS A 87 37.75 -3.67 44.73
C LYS A 87 39.19 -3.85 44.22
N LYS A 88 39.97 -2.77 44.19
CA LYS A 88 41.16 -2.54 45.02
C LYS A 88 41.59 -1.09 44.86
#